data_AF-A8PUR3-F1
#
_entry.id   AF-A8PUR3-F1
#
_cell.length_a   1.000
_cell.length_b   1.000
_cell.length_c   1.000
_cell.angle_alpha   90.00
_cell.angle_beta   90.00
_cell.angle_gamma   90.00
#
_symmetry.space_group_name_H-M   'P 1'
#
loop_
_entity.id
_entity.type
_entity.pdbx_description
1 polymer ?
#
loop_
_entity_poly.entity_id
_entity_poly.type
_entity_poly.pdbx_seq_one_letter_code
_entity_poly.pdbx_strand_id
1 'polypeptide(L)'
;MNALIEALQDTQRFPSEKQANNADELAHELIALQSIYGMEEVELKSGANVDEPTLFVVRLPWQKSGDIHVKLQVRLPKGYPNCDEAPTLELVNRTLGSFQIDDAIRDKLSHTFSPEGSAPWVKGEPVLFQGIDSASESLQDWWDERSKSVSYEDDEAPRDTHQKPQTASSRQADLRSLVHSDTILERKSEFLGHAARISHPDEVSERRSL
;
A
#
# COMPACT_ATOMS: atom_id res chain seq x y z
N MET A 1 -14.27 3.97 11.40
CA MET A 1 -13.33 4.01 12.53
C MET A 1 -13.99 4.59 13.79
N ASN A 2 -14.58 5.78 13.73
CA ASN A 2 -15.20 6.45 14.90
C ASN A 2 -16.17 5.57 15.71
N ALA A 3 -17.08 4.84 15.04
CA ALA A 3 -18.01 3.94 15.73
C ALA A 3 -17.31 2.81 16.53
N LEU A 4 -16.15 2.34 16.08
CA LEU A 4 -15.34 1.37 16.83
C LEU A 4 -14.68 2.05 18.04
N ILE A 5 -14.13 3.25 17.87
CA ILE A 5 -13.52 4.02 18.97
C ILE A 5 -14.56 4.29 20.07
N GLU A 6 -15.76 4.76 19.70
CA GLU A 6 -16.88 4.95 20.62
C GLU A 6 -17.26 3.66 21.34
N ALA A 7 -17.28 2.52 20.62
CA ALA A 7 -17.55 1.21 21.20
C ALA A 7 -16.47 0.75 22.19
N LEU A 8 -15.20 1.07 21.92
CA LEU A 8 -14.06 0.72 22.78
C LEU A 8 -14.02 1.56 24.06
N GLN A 9 -14.48 2.82 24.00
CA GLN A 9 -14.52 3.73 25.14
C GLN A 9 -15.74 3.51 26.06
N ASP A 10 -16.74 2.74 25.62
CA ASP A 10 -17.89 2.37 26.44
C ASP A 10 -17.54 1.24 27.42
N THR A 11 -17.02 1.64 28.59
CA THR A 11 -16.57 0.72 29.65
C THR A 11 -17.64 -0.27 30.13
N GLN A 12 -18.94 0.03 29.95
CA GLN A 12 -20.03 -0.87 30.35
C GLN A 12 -20.15 -2.10 29.44
N ARG A 13 -19.52 -2.09 28.27
CA ARG A 13 -19.53 -3.23 27.33
C ARG A 13 -18.59 -4.35 27.72
N PHE A 14 -17.70 -4.12 28.68
CA PHE A 14 -16.63 -5.04 29.02
C PHE A 14 -16.93 -5.78 30.32
N PRO A 15 -16.83 -7.12 30.32
CA PRO A 15 -17.16 -7.90 31.52
C PRO A 15 -16.07 -7.83 32.61
N SER A 16 -14.91 -7.20 32.34
CA SER A 16 -13.84 -7.01 33.32
C SER A 16 -13.11 -5.69 33.11
N GLU A 17 -12.60 -5.12 34.21
CA GLU A 17 -11.78 -3.90 34.20
C GLU A 17 -10.53 -4.06 33.32
N LYS A 18 -9.91 -5.24 33.34
CA LYS A 18 -8.76 -5.57 32.47
C LYS A 18 -9.10 -5.43 30.98
N GLN A 19 -10.28 -5.89 30.57
CA GLN A 19 -10.71 -5.78 29.17
C GLN A 19 -11.10 -4.36 28.80
N ALA A 20 -11.73 -3.62 29.73
CA ALA A 20 -12.02 -2.20 29.54
C ALA A 20 -10.73 -1.39 29.33
N ASN A 21 -9.72 -1.62 30.17
CA ASN A 21 -8.42 -0.94 30.04
C ASN A 21 -7.71 -1.28 28.72
N ASN A 22 -7.72 -2.56 28.30
CA ASN A 22 -7.15 -2.95 27.01
C ASN A 22 -7.86 -2.28 25.83
N ALA A 23 -9.18 -2.14 25.90
CA ALA A 23 -9.95 -1.47 24.86
C ALA A 23 -9.71 0.04 24.84
N ASP A 24 -9.54 0.66 26.01
CA ASP A 24 -9.19 2.06 26.14
C ASP A 24 -7.78 2.34 25.59
N GLU A 25 -6.80 1.46 25.83
CA GLU A 25 -5.46 1.52 25.22
C GLU A 25 -5.54 1.50 23.68
N LEU A 26 -6.30 0.56 23.11
CA LEU A 26 -6.52 0.49 21.67
C LEU A 26 -7.25 1.74 21.15
N ALA A 27 -8.26 2.24 21.86
CA ALA A 27 -8.98 3.45 21.47
C ALA A 27 -8.04 4.66 21.38
N HIS A 28 -7.17 4.84 22.37
CA HIS A 28 -6.17 5.92 22.37
C HIS A 28 -5.21 5.82 21.18
N GLU A 29 -4.73 4.62 20.86
CA GLU A 29 -3.86 4.41 19.70
C GLU A 29 -4.58 4.73 18.37
N LEU A 30 -5.83 4.29 18.20
CA LEU A 30 -6.62 4.59 17.01
C LEU A 30 -6.91 6.09 16.87
N ILE A 31 -7.19 6.78 17.97
CA ILE A 31 -7.34 8.25 18.00
C ILE A 31 -6.03 8.93 17.57
N ALA A 32 -4.89 8.46 18.07
CA ALA A 32 -3.59 8.97 17.68
C ALA A 32 -3.35 8.80 16.17
N LEU A 33 -3.64 7.62 15.61
CA LEU A 33 -3.53 7.36 14.17
C LEU A 33 -4.43 8.31 13.36
N GLN A 34 -5.69 8.50 13.75
CA GLN A 34 -6.59 9.44 13.08
C GLN A 34 -6.12 10.89 13.18
N SER A 35 -5.44 11.26 14.27
CA SER A 35 -4.89 12.60 14.46
C SER A 35 -3.66 12.85 13.58
N ILE A 36 -2.83 11.82 13.37
CA ILE A 36 -1.61 11.88 12.57
C ILE A 36 -1.94 11.84 11.07
N TYR A 37 -2.76 10.88 10.64
CA TYR A 37 -3.01 10.61 9.22
C TYR A 37 -4.28 11.28 8.69
N GLY A 38 -5.18 11.70 9.57
CA GLY A 38 -6.49 12.25 9.21
C GLY A 38 -7.62 11.24 9.38
N MET A 39 -8.78 11.74 9.81
CA MET A 39 -9.96 10.90 10.13
C MET A 39 -10.48 10.10 8.94
N GLU A 40 -10.44 10.70 7.74
CA GLU A 40 -10.94 10.08 6.51
C GLU A 40 -9.94 9.06 5.94
N GLU A 41 -8.68 9.10 6.38
CA GLU A 41 -7.63 8.23 5.85
C GLU A 41 -7.46 6.92 6.60
N VAL A 42 -8.08 6.79 7.77
CA VAL A 42 -8.10 5.56 8.57
C VAL A 42 -9.49 4.93 8.49
N GLU A 43 -9.66 3.98 7.58
CA GLU A 43 -10.94 3.38 7.23
C GLU A 43 -11.11 1.98 7.84
N LEU A 44 -12.11 1.80 8.69
CA LEU A 44 -12.47 0.47 9.22
C LEU A 44 -13.11 -0.39 8.13
N LYS A 45 -12.62 -1.62 7.95
CA LYS A 45 -13.17 -2.60 7.00
C LYS A 45 -14.00 -3.68 7.69
N SER A 46 -13.57 -4.18 8.84
CA SER A 46 -14.31 -5.16 9.64
C SER A 46 -13.87 -5.15 11.10
N GLY A 47 -14.62 -5.84 11.97
CA GLY A 47 -14.34 -5.91 13.41
C GLY A 47 -14.81 -4.66 14.15
N ALA A 48 -16.06 -4.25 13.91
CA ALA A 48 -16.70 -3.16 14.67
C ALA A 48 -17.04 -3.58 16.11
N ASN A 49 -16.96 -4.87 16.42
CA ASN A 49 -17.18 -5.44 17.73
C ASN A 49 -15.84 -5.79 18.38
N VAL A 50 -15.76 -5.55 19.69
CA VAL A 50 -14.58 -5.79 20.53
C VAL A 50 -14.06 -7.24 20.46
N ASP A 51 -14.95 -8.20 20.26
CA ASP A 51 -14.62 -9.63 20.29
C ASP A 51 -14.15 -10.20 18.94
N GLU A 52 -14.06 -9.36 17.91
CA GLU A 52 -13.69 -9.75 16.56
C GLU A 52 -12.29 -9.19 16.20
N PRO A 53 -11.52 -9.90 15.36
CA PRO A 53 -10.34 -9.31 14.75
C PRO A 53 -10.71 -8.03 14.01
N THR A 54 -9.96 -6.96 14.28
CA THR A 54 -10.18 -5.66 13.65
C THR A 54 -9.38 -5.59 12.36
N LEU A 55 -9.98 -5.09 11.28
CA LEU A 55 -9.31 -4.84 10.02
C LEU A 55 -9.59 -3.41 9.60
N PHE A 56 -8.54 -2.64 9.34
CA PHE A 56 -8.67 -1.29 8.80
C PHE A 56 -7.60 -1.03 7.74
N VAL A 57 -7.82 0.01 6.95
CA VAL A 57 -6.89 0.46 5.93
C VAL A 57 -6.49 1.89 6.24
N VAL A 58 -5.20 2.16 6.18
CA VAL A 58 -4.63 3.50 6.22
C VAL A 58 -4.25 3.91 4.81
N ARG A 59 -4.79 5.05 4.36
CA ARG A 59 -4.49 5.65 3.06
C ARG A 59 -3.50 6.80 3.27
N LEU A 60 -2.36 6.73 2.60
CA LEU A 60 -1.30 7.72 2.74
C LEU A 60 -1.09 8.40 1.39
N PRO A 61 -1.19 9.74 1.29
CA PRO A 61 -0.89 10.44 0.05
C PRO A 61 0.58 10.23 -0.29
N TRP A 62 0.85 9.82 -1.52
CA TRP A 62 2.21 9.55 -1.97
C TRP A 62 2.94 10.88 -2.22
N GLN A 63 3.98 11.17 -1.45
CA GLN A 63 4.63 12.49 -1.48
C GLN A 63 5.22 12.88 -2.85
N LYS A 64 5.54 11.90 -3.70
CA LYS A 64 6.10 12.14 -5.05
C LYS A 64 5.02 12.37 -6.12
N SER A 65 3.76 12.07 -5.83
CA SER A 65 2.63 12.30 -6.75
C SER A 65 1.32 12.40 -5.97
N GLY A 66 0.70 13.58 -5.96
CA GLY A 66 -0.48 13.87 -5.16
C GLY A 66 -1.73 13.06 -5.50
N ASP A 67 -1.76 12.41 -6.67
CA ASP A 67 -2.91 11.60 -7.10
C ASP A 67 -2.81 10.14 -6.65
N ILE A 68 -1.64 9.72 -6.15
CA ILE A 68 -1.38 8.33 -5.77
C ILE A 68 -1.53 8.20 -4.26
N HIS A 69 -2.27 7.17 -3.83
CA HIS A 69 -2.38 6.81 -2.43
C HIS A 69 -1.78 5.42 -2.19
N VAL A 70 -0.91 5.32 -1.20
CA VAL A 70 -0.51 4.04 -0.61
C VAL A 70 -1.62 3.59 0.32
N LYS A 71 -1.99 2.31 0.23
CA LYS A 71 -3.03 1.67 1.03
C LYS A 71 -2.39 0.55 1.83
N LEU A 72 -2.24 0.78 3.13
CA LEU A 72 -1.74 -0.21 4.08
C LEU A 72 -2.93 -0.81 4.83
N GLN A 73 -3.12 -2.11 4.70
CA GLN A 73 -4.10 -2.86 5.47
C GLN A 73 -3.46 -3.31 6.78
N VAL A 74 -4.10 -2.99 7.89
CA VAL A 74 -3.69 -3.42 9.23
C VAL A 74 -4.76 -4.34 9.80
N ARG A 75 -4.33 -5.53 10.23
CA ARG A 75 -5.19 -6.50 10.93
C ARG A 75 -4.72 -6.63 12.37
N LEU A 76 -5.63 -6.38 13.30
CA LEU A 76 -5.39 -6.58 14.72
C LEU A 76 -6.01 -7.91 15.17
N PRO A 77 -5.25 -8.76 15.87
CA PRO A 77 -5.81 -9.92 16.55
C PRO A 77 -6.75 -9.49 17.68
N LYS A 78 -7.59 -10.42 18.10
CA LYS A 78 -8.52 -10.19 19.20
C LYS A 78 -7.74 -9.88 20.48
N GLY A 79 -8.07 -8.76 21.11
CA GLY A 79 -7.47 -8.37 22.39
C GLY A 79 -6.11 -7.71 22.28
N TYR A 80 -5.70 -7.27 21.08
CA TYR A 80 -4.59 -6.34 20.92
C TYR A 80 -4.84 -5.06 21.77
N PRO A 81 -3.80 -4.46 22.40
CA PRO A 81 -2.39 -4.86 22.38
C PRO A 81 -2.00 -5.97 23.37
N ASN A 82 -2.88 -6.41 24.27
CA ASN A 82 -2.57 -7.42 25.31
C ASN A 82 -2.85 -8.89 24.90
N CYS A 83 -2.66 -9.23 23.63
CA CYS A 83 -2.83 -10.59 23.09
C CYS A 83 -1.49 -11.34 22.97
N ASP A 84 -1.50 -12.57 22.45
CA ASP A 84 -0.28 -13.37 22.21
C ASP A 84 0.18 -13.35 20.74
N GLU A 85 -0.63 -12.75 19.86
CA GLU A 85 -0.37 -12.63 18.43
C GLU A 85 -0.06 -11.18 18.08
N ALA A 86 0.90 -10.95 17.18
CA ALA A 86 1.22 -9.63 16.67
C ALA A 86 0.16 -9.15 15.66
N PRO A 87 -0.01 -7.82 15.48
CA PRO A 87 -0.75 -7.29 14.35
C PRO A 87 -0.06 -7.66 13.03
N THR A 88 -0.79 -7.59 11.92
CA THR A 88 -0.22 -7.74 10.56
C THR A 88 -0.42 -6.48 9.74
N LEU A 89 0.53 -6.22 8.83
CA LEU A 89 0.52 -5.08 7.92
C LEU A 89 0.73 -5.58 6.49
N GLU A 90 -0.13 -5.17 5.57
CA GLU A 90 -0.07 -5.60 4.17
C GLU A 90 -0.24 -4.43 3.22
N LEU A 91 0.57 -4.39 2.15
CA LEU A 91 0.41 -3.42 1.08
C LEU A 91 -0.68 -3.86 0.09
N VAL A 92 -1.76 -3.10 -0.01
CA VAL A 92 -2.91 -3.43 -0.87
C VAL A 92 -2.64 -3.07 -2.33
N ASN A 93 -1.87 -2.01 -2.59
CA ASN A 93 -1.56 -1.55 -3.94
C ASN A 93 -0.91 -2.67 -4.77
N ARG A 94 -1.37 -2.83 -6.02
CA ARG A 94 -0.71 -3.70 -7.02
C ARG A 94 0.41 -2.97 -7.76
N THR A 95 0.22 -1.67 -7.93
CA THR A 95 1.19 -0.76 -8.53
C THR A 95 1.27 0.48 -7.67
N LEU A 96 2.44 1.11 -7.70
CA LEU A 96 2.64 2.45 -7.21
C LEU A 96 3.18 3.24 -8.39
N GLY A 97 2.43 4.24 -8.86
CA GLY A 97 2.74 4.97 -10.09
C GLY A 97 2.98 4.03 -11.28
N SER A 98 4.13 4.18 -11.94
CA SER A 98 4.58 3.35 -13.06
C SER A 98 5.19 2.01 -12.65
N PHE A 99 5.43 1.76 -11.36
CA PHE A 99 6.11 0.56 -10.88
C PHE A 99 5.09 -0.48 -10.40
N GLN A 100 5.31 -1.73 -10.81
CA GLN A 100 4.61 -2.86 -10.23
C GLN A 100 5.24 -3.20 -8.88
N ILE A 101 4.39 -3.41 -7.87
CA ILE A 101 4.83 -3.88 -6.56
C ILE A 101 5.31 -5.32 -6.70
N ASP A 102 6.55 -5.58 -6.28
CA ASP A 102 7.13 -6.92 -6.29
C ASP A 102 6.96 -7.65 -4.95
N ASP A 103 7.20 -8.95 -4.95
CA ASP A 103 7.03 -9.79 -3.76
C ASP A 103 8.02 -9.40 -2.65
N ALA A 104 9.22 -8.93 -3.01
CA ALA A 104 10.24 -8.52 -2.04
C ALA A 104 9.77 -7.42 -1.09
N ILE A 105 9.11 -6.36 -1.60
CA ILE A 105 8.57 -5.31 -0.73
C ILE A 105 7.32 -5.77 0.01
N ARG A 106 6.48 -6.62 -0.59
CA ARG A 106 5.32 -7.19 0.10
C ARG A 106 5.75 -8.01 1.31
N ASP A 107 6.70 -8.91 1.12
CA ASP A 107 7.23 -9.78 2.16
C ASP A 107 7.94 -8.96 3.25
N LYS A 108 8.70 -7.93 2.88
CA LYS A 108 9.31 -7.01 3.85
C LYS A 108 8.25 -6.35 4.74
N LEU A 109 7.15 -5.85 4.15
CA LEU A 109 6.08 -5.19 4.88
C LEU A 109 5.21 -6.15 5.71
N SER A 110 4.99 -7.38 5.24
CA SER A 110 4.24 -8.38 6.02
C SER A 110 4.96 -8.80 7.30
N HIS A 111 6.28 -8.63 7.35
CA HIS A 111 7.12 -8.90 8.53
C HIS A 111 7.36 -7.66 9.40
N THR A 112 6.70 -6.52 9.15
CA THR A 112 6.94 -5.28 9.91
C THR A 112 6.87 -5.47 11.43
N PHE A 113 5.92 -6.26 11.92
CA PHE A 113 5.70 -6.49 13.36
C PHE A 113 6.35 -7.77 13.92
N SER A 114 7.09 -8.52 13.09
CA SER A 114 7.80 -9.71 13.56
C SER A 114 8.99 -9.32 14.46
N PRO A 115 9.56 -10.25 15.25
CA PRO A 115 10.70 -9.93 16.13
C PRO A 115 11.91 -9.34 15.39
N GLU A 116 12.11 -9.71 14.12
CA GLU A 116 13.15 -9.25 13.22
C GLU A 116 12.69 -8.13 12.27
N GLY A 117 11.45 -7.66 12.44
CA GLY A 117 10.81 -6.64 11.63
C GLY A 117 11.33 -5.23 11.89
N SER A 118 10.83 -4.26 11.12
CA SER A 118 11.17 -2.84 11.29
C SER A 118 10.50 -2.19 12.51
N ALA A 119 9.39 -2.76 12.99
CA ALA A 119 8.69 -2.31 14.19
C ALA A 119 8.26 -3.52 15.04
N PRO A 120 9.21 -4.24 15.67
CA PRO A 120 8.91 -5.44 16.44
C PRO A 120 7.88 -5.19 17.53
N TRP A 121 6.81 -5.98 17.55
CA TRP A 121 5.76 -5.84 18.54
C TRP A 121 6.09 -6.57 19.84
N VAL A 122 5.76 -5.94 20.96
CA VAL A 122 5.83 -6.52 22.31
C VAL A 122 4.42 -6.52 22.91
N LYS A 123 4.03 -7.64 23.52
CA LYS A 123 2.73 -7.79 24.17
C LYS A 123 2.49 -6.69 25.20
N GLY A 124 1.32 -6.06 25.10
CA GLY A 124 0.89 -4.95 25.96
C GLY A 124 1.39 -3.58 25.49
N GLU A 125 2.18 -3.50 24.42
CA GLU A 125 2.65 -2.23 23.88
C GLU A 125 1.94 -1.90 22.54
N PRO A 126 1.38 -0.68 22.42
CA PRO A 126 0.91 -0.16 21.13
C PRO A 126 2.11 0.06 20.19
N VAL A 127 1.97 -0.29 18.91
CA VAL A 127 3.08 -0.27 17.92
C VAL A 127 2.64 0.18 16.52
N LEU A 128 1.35 0.46 16.31
CA LEU A 128 0.77 0.65 14.99
C LEU A 128 1.35 1.86 14.26
N PHE A 129 1.55 2.97 14.98
CA PHE A 129 2.17 4.17 14.37
C PHE A 129 3.56 3.86 13.83
N GLN A 130 4.43 3.27 14.67
CA GLN A 130 5.79 2.92 14.28
C GLN A 130 5.79 1.95 13.09
N GLY A 131 4.93 0.94 13.09
CA GLY A 131 4.82 0.01 11.96
C GLY A 131 4.39 0.67 10.66
N ILE A 132 3.38 1.56 10.70
CA ILE A 132 2.90 2.29 9.52
C ILE A 132 3.96 3.26 9.00
N ASP A 133 4.68 3.93 9.89
CA ASP A 133 5.73 4.88 9.55
C ASP A 133 6.92 4.17 8.89
N SER A 134 7.45 3.12 9.52
CA SER A 134 8.53 2.31 8.96
C SER A 134 8.15 1.61 7.65
N ALA A 135 6.89 1.22 7.48
CA ALA A 135 6.38 0.70 6.22
C ALA A 135 6.40 1.77 5.12
N SER A 136 6.03 3.00 5.46
CA SER A 136 6.04 4.15 4.56
C SER A 136 7.46 4.53 4.13
N GLU A 137 8.42 4.50 5.06
CA GLU A 137 9.85 4.68 4.76
C GLU A 137 10.37 3.56 3.84
N SER A 138 10.06 2.31 4.15
CA SER A 138 10.48 1.17 3.32
C SER A 138 9.97 1.26 1.88
N LEU A 139 8.76 1.79 1.69
CA LEU A 139 8.21 2.03 0.35
C LEU A 139 8.89 3.18 -0.37
N GLN A 140 9.29 4.23 0.36
CA GLN A 140 10.03 5.35 -0.21
C GLN A 140 11.41 4.90 -0.70
N ASP A 141 12.14 4.13 0.12
CA ASP A 141 13.43 3.56 -0.29
C ASP A 141 13.29 2.69 -1.54
N TRP A 142 12.32 1.77 -1.52
CA TRP A 142 12.00 0.89 -2.64
C TRP A 142 11.69 1.65 -3.94
N TRP A 143 10.99 2.77 -3.82
CA TRP A 143 10.64 3.64 -4.95
C TRP A 143 11.84 4.41 -5.47
N ASP A 144 12.64 4.99 -4.59
CA ASP A 144 13.79 5.81 -4.94
C ASP A 144 14.88 4.95 -5.63
N GLU A 145 15.07 3.70 -5.21
CA GLU A 145 15.94 2.74 -5.88
C GLU A 145 15.51 2.48 -7.34
N ARG A 146 14.21 2.29 -7.57
CA ARG A 146 13.65 2.04 -8.91
C ARG A 146 13.63 3.29 -9.79
N SER A 147 13.38 4.44 -9.19
CA SER A 147 13.40 5.70 -9.92
C SER A 147 14.81 6.01 -10.44
N LYS A 148 15.83 5.68 -9.63
CA LYS A 148 17.24 5.79 -10.02
C LYS A 148 17.60 4.81 -11.15
N SER A 149 17.18 3.55 -11.07
CA SER A 149 17.51 2.57 -12.11
C SER A 149 16.97 2.96 -13.49
N VAL A 150 15.78 3.58 -13.56
CA VAL A 150 15.22 4.10 -14.82
C VAL A 150 16.02 5.28 -15.37
N SER A 151 16.60 6.13 -14.53
CA SER A 151 17.40 7.28 -14.99
C SER A 151 18.79 6.93 -15.51
N TYR A 152 19.35 5.76 -15.19
CA TYR A 152 20.69 5.35 -15.65
C TYR A 152 20.68 4.59 -16.99
N GLU A 153 19.53 4.13 -17.47
CA GLU A 153 19.43 3.41 -18.76
C GLU A 153 19.41 4.34 -19.98
N ASP A 154 19.33 5.66 -19.79
CA ASP A 154 19.24 6.66 -20.88
C ASP A 154 20.58 7.38 -21.18
N ASP A 155 21.65 7.13 -20.40
CA ASP A 155 22.93 7.86 -20.50
C ASP A 155 24.11 7.05 -21.08
N GLU A 156 23.93 5.78 -21.46
CA GLU A 156 25.02 4.99 -22.07
C GLU A 156 24.78 4.72 -23.56
N ALA A 157 25.14 5.70 -24.38
CA ALA A 157 25.35 5.49 -25.81
C ALA A 157 26.80 5.06 -26.09
N PRO A 158 27.02 3.89 -26.72
CA PRO A 158 28.16 3.69 -27.60
C PRO A 158 27.69 3.70 -29.06
N ARG A 159 28.27 4.60 -29.86
CA ARG A 159 28.13 4.59 -31.31
C ARG A 159 28.92 3.42 -31.94
N ASP A 160 28.26 2.83 -32.94
CA ASP A 160 28.76 2.21 -34.18
C ASP A 160 29.06 0.69 -34.31
N THR A 161 28.16 0.08 -35.10
CA THR A 161 28.38 -0.80 -36.29
C THR A 161 28.78 -2.27 -36.16
N HIS A 162 27.82 -3.19 -36.34
CA HIS A 162 27.67 -4.04 -37.55
C HIS A 162 26.59 -5.13 -37.36
N GLN A 163 25.91 -5.46 -38.45
CA GLN A 163 24.73 -6.34 -38.58
C GLN A 163 25.02 -7.86 -38.47
N LYS A 164 24.07 -8.63 -37.92
CA LYS A 164 23.35 -9.75 -38.61
C LYS A 164 22.21 -10.32 -37.75
N PRO A 165 21.25 -11.07 -38.32
CA PRO A 165 19.85 -10.96 -37.93
C PRO A 165 19.29 -12.21 -37.22
N GLN A 166 18.11 -11.99 -36.61
CA GLN A 166 17.10 -12.96 -36.18
C GLN A 166 17.36 -13.75 -34.89
N THR A 167 16.64 -13.34 -33.84
CA THR A 167 15.61 -14.17 -33.22
C THR A 167 14.46 -13.27 -32.81
N ALA A 168 13.23 -13.75 -32.97
CA ALA A 168 12.01 -13.04 -32.68
C ALA A 168 11.94 -12.68 -31.19
N SER A 169 12.46 -11.50 -30.84
CA SER A 169 12.14 -10.84 -29.59
C SER A 169 10.72 -10.29 -29.72
N SER A 170 9.85 -10.67 -28.80
CA SER A 170 8.57 -10.01 -28.58
C SER A 170 8.84 -8.51 -28.42
N ARG A 171 8.65 -7.74 -29.48
CA ARG A 171 8.69 -6.27 -29.45
C ARG A 171 7.45 -5.83 -28.69
N GLN A 172 7.48 -5.95 -27.37
CA GLN A 172 6.36 -5.54 -26.54
C GLN A 172 6.40 -4.02 -26.45
N ALA A 173 5.28 -3.35 -26.74
CA ALA A 173 5.21 -1.89 -26.63
C ALA A 173 5.62 -1.45 -25.22
N ASP A 174 6.55 -0.50 -25.13
CA ASP A 174 6.96 0.05 -23.84
C ASP A 174 5.82 0.90 -23.27
N LEU A 175 5.12 0.34 -22.28
CA LEU A 175 3.99 0.99 -21.63
C LEU A 175 4.39 2.25 -20.85
N ARG A 176 5.69 2.49 -20.62
CA ARG A 176 6.20 3.74 -20.04
C ARG A 176 6.04 4.94 -20.99
N SER A 177 5.87 4.68 -22.29
CA SER A 177 5.59 5.71 -23.29
C SER A 177 4.11 6.07 -23.44
N LEU A 178 3.22 5.46 -22.64
CA LEU A 178 1.80 5.80 -22.69
C LEU A 178 1.57 7.23 -22.21
N VAL A 179 1.01 8.04 -23.10
CA VAL A 179 0.47 9.35 -22.79
C VAL A 179 -1.00 9.19 -22.45
N HIS A 180 -1.44 9.92 -21.43
CA HIS A 180 -2.80 9.89 -20.92
C HIS A 180 -3.47 11.22 -21.17
N SER A 181 -4.77 11.20 -21.49
CA SER A 181 -5.57 12.42 -21.50
C SER A 181 -5.95 12.82 -20.08
N ASP A 182 -6.43 14.05 -19.92
CA ASP A 182 -7.21 14.40 -18.74
C ASP A 182 -8.46 13.51 -18.63
N THR A 183 -8.89 13.28 -17.39
CA THR A 183 -10.10 12.52 -17.10
C THR A 183 -11.34 13.31 -17.47
N ILE A 184 -12.23 12.69 -18.27
CA ILE A 184 -13.52 13.27 -18.65
C ILE A 184 -14.62 12.58 -17.86
N LEU A 185 -15.41 13.37 -17.12
CA LEU A 185 -16.58 12.90 -16.40
C LEU A 185 -17.84 13.18 -17.22
N GLU A 186 -18.61 12.15 -17.56
CA GLU A 186 -19.90 12.28 -18.23
C GLU A 186 -20.93 11.33 -17.61
N ARG A 187 -22.07 11.86 -17.13
CA ARG A 187 -23.21 11.07 -16.62
C ARG A 187 -22.83 9.95 -15.62
N LYS A 188 -21.92 10.26 -14.67
CA LYS A 188 -21.37 9.32 -13.67
C LYS A 188 -20.42 8.25 -14.22
N SER A 189 -20.05 8.35 -15.48
CA SER A 189 -18.97 7.59 -16.09
C SER A 189 -17.70 8.43 -16.11
N GLU A 190 -16.58 7.76 -15.91
CA GLU A 190 -15.24 8.32 -16.00
C GLU A 190 -14.56 7.75 -17.24
N PHE A 191 -14.03 8.63 -18.09
CA PHE A 191 -13.35 8.27 -19.33
C PHE A 191 -11.91 8.76 -19.29
N LEU A 192 -10.96 7.84 -19.49
CA LEU A 192 -9.54 8.12 -19.58
C LEU A 192 -9.00 7.60 -20.91
N GLY A 193 -8.42 8.50 -21.71
CA GLY A 193 -7.76 8.17 -22.95
C GLY A 193 -6.33 7.72 -22.72
N HIS A 194 -5.95 6.58 -23.30
CA HIS A 194 -4.60 6.05 -23.30
C HIS A 194 -4.06 6.03 -24.74
N ALA A 195 -2.90 6.62 -24.99
CA ALA A 195 -2.25 6.62 -26.30
C ALA A 195 -0.79 6.20 -26.18
N ALA A 196 -0.31 5.36 -27.10
CA ALA A 196 1.09 4.99 -27.21
C ALA A 196 1.54 5.16 -28.66
N ARG A 197 2.77 5.63 -28.87
CA ARG A 197 3.37 5.68 -30.19
C ARG A 197 3.98 4.32 -30.53
N ILE A 198 3.41 3.65 -31.52
CA ILE A 198 4.01 2.42 -32.06
C ILE A 198 4.97 2.73 -33.21
N SER A 199 6.09 2.03 -33.27
CA SER A 199 7.06 2.14 -34.37
C SER A 199 6.92 1.00 -35.38
N HIS A 200 6.28 -0.10 -34.98
CA HIS A 200 6.02 -1.27 -35.81
C HIS A 200 4.66 -1.93 -35.44
N PRO A 201 3.88 -2.44 -36.41
CA PRO A 201 2.58 -3.08 -36.14
C PRO A 201 2.64 -4.24 -35.14
N ASP A 202 3.70 -5.05 -35.19
CA ASP A 202 3.94 -6.17 -34.27
C ASP A 202 4.08 -5.77 -32.78
N GLU A 203 4.20 -4.47 -32.48
CA GLU A 203 4.21 -3.97 -31.09
C GLU A 203 2.84 -4.12 -30.40
N VAL A 204 1.78 -4.25 -31.20
CA VAL A 204 0.43 -4.51 -30.71
C VAL A 204 0.19 -6.02 -30.77
N SER A 205 0.12 -6.67 -29.62
CA SER A 205 -0.23 -8.09 -29.56
C SER A 205 -1.64 -8.30 -30.12
N GLU A 206 -1.77 -9.16 -31.14
CA GLU A 206 -3.09 -9.54 -31.65
C GLU A 206 -3.92 -10.14 -30.50
N ARG A 207 -5.13 -9.60 -30.28
CA ARG A 207 -6.07 -10.14 -29.29
C ARG A 207 -6.31 -11.62 -29.59
N ARG A 208 -5.89 -12.50 -28.68
CA ARG A 208 -6.47 -13.85 -28.62
C ARG A 208 -7.91 -13.70 -28.17
N SER A 209 -8.84 -13.99 -29.08
CA SER A 209 -10.26 -14.12 -28.74
C SER A 209 -10.40 -15.26 -27.75
N LEU A 210 -11.07 -15.00 -26.62
CA LEU A 210 -11.51 -16.01 -25.65
C LEU A 210 -12.59 -16.89 -26.26
#